data_AF-A0A0D6PWS0-F1
#
_entry.id   AF-A0A0D6PWS0-F1
#
_cell.length_a   1.000
_cell.length_b   1.000
_cell.length_c   1.000
_cell.angle_alpha   90.00
_cell.angle_beta   90.00
_cell.angle_gamma   90.00
#
_symmetry.space_group_name_H-M   'P 1'
#
loop_
_entity.id
_entity.type
_entity.pdbx_description
1 polymer ?
#
loop_
_entity_poly.entity_id
_entity_poly.type
_entity_poly.pdbx_seq_one_letter_code
_entity_poly.pdbx_strand_id
1 'polypeptide(L)'
;MIRLFITLPVIVALIIFAACNQAPVELSWLQWKWTSSPGVLALLVAALLYATGSASVWVVVLRQMRRARRAEQEVRALRARLPENDTGAARASGLTSAPASSPMVKAYEAEQATAAATPVATEPAVVTPAAITAEKPPGA
;
A
#
# COMPACT_ATOMS: atom_id res chain seq x y z
N MET A 1 -1.85 11.64 3.35
CA MET A 1 -2.01 12.60 4.47
C MET A 1 -1.23 13.89 4.25
N ILE A 2 0.02 13.83 3.76
CA ILE A 2 0.86 15.01 3.51
C ILE A 2 0.25 16.06 2.55
N ARG A 3 -0.57 15.64 1.57
CA ARG A 3 -1.26 16.56 0.64
C ARG A 3 -2.18 17.54 1.35
N LEU A 4 -2.93 17.08 2.38
CA LEU A 4 -3.81 17.95 3.15
C LEU A 4 -3.00 19.06 3.84
N PHE A 5 -1.87 18.70 4.45
CA PHE A 5 -0.99 19.66 5.12
C PHE A 5 -0.35 20.69 4.18
N ILE A 6 -0.20 20.37 2.89
CA ILE A 6 0.34 21.30 1.89
C ILE A 6 -0.78 22.16 1.28
N THR A 7 -1.92 21.57 0.93
CA THR A 7 -3.01 22.31 0.28
C THR A 7 -3.81 23.16 1.24
N LEU A 8 -3.98 22.73 2.50
CA LEU A 8 -4.75 23.45 3.51
C LEU A 8 -4.21 24.87 3.76
N PRO A 9 -2.92 25.11 4.05
CA PRO A 9 -2.42 26.46 4.29
C PRO A 9 -2.54 27.34 3.04
N VAL A 10 -2.34 26.77 1.84
CA VAL A 10 -2.50 27.50 0.57
C VAL A 10 -3.95 27.94 0.38
N ILE A 11 -4.91 27.04 0.59
CA ILE A 11 -6.35 27.35 0.48
C ILE A 11 -6.75 28.39 1.52
N VAL A 12 -6.30 28.25 2.77
CA VAL A 12 -6.58 29.23 3.83
C VAL A 12 -6.01 30.60 3.48
N ALA A 13 -4.78 30.68 3.01
CA ALA A 13 -4.18 31.94 2.57
C ALA A 13 -4.96 32.58 1.41
N LEU A 14 -5.42 31.79 0.43
CA LEU A 14 -6.27 32.27 -0.67
C LEU A 14 -7.63 32.79 -0.18
N ILE A 15 -8.24 32.11 0.80
CA ILE A 15 -9.50 32.55 1.40
C ILE A 15 -9.32 33.87 2.14
N ILE A 16 -8.27 34.00 2.95
CA ILE A 16 -7.96 35.24 3.66
C ILE A 16 -7.70 36.37 2.66
N PHE A 17 -6.89 36.11 1.62
CA PHE A 17 -6.63 37.07 0.56
C PHE A 17 -7.92 37.51 -0.15
N ALA A 18 -8.82 36.57 -0.47
CA ALA A 18 -10.12 36.85 -1.06
C ALA A 18 -11.01 37.72 -0.15
N ALA A 19 -11.04 37.40 1.15
CA ALA A 19 -11.86 38.10 2.13
C ALA A 19 -11.34 39.52 2.40
N CYS A 20 -10.03 39.70 2.45
CA CYS A 20 -9.39 40.99 2.67
C CYS A 20 -9.33 41.87 1.42
N ASN A 21 -9.39 41.27 0.22
CA ASN A 21 -9.27 41.99 -1.05
C ASN A 21 -10.56 41.85 -1.88
N GLN A 22 -11.60 42.57 -1.47
CA GLN A 22 -12.90 42.59 -2.17
C GLN A 22 -13.04 43.72 -3.18
N ALA A 23 -12.08 44.65 -3.24
CA ALA A 23 -12.15 45.80 -4.13
C ALA A 23 -12.31 45.34 -5.60
N PRO A 24 -13.30 45.85 -6.35
CA PRO A 24 -13.48 45.47 -7.74
C PRO A 24 -12.26 45.85 -8.56
N VAL A 25 -11.67 44.88 -9.25
CA VAL A 25 -10.54 45.12 -10.17
C VAL A 25 -11.07 44.98 -11.60
N GLU A 26 -10.77 45.97 -12.43
CA GLU A 26 -11.01 45.86 -13.87
C GLU A 26 -10.00 44.88 -14.47
N LEU A 27 -10.51 43.79 -15.05
CA LEU A 27 -9.72 42.90 -15.89
C LEU A 27 -10.08 43.16 -17.34
N SER A 28 -9.06 43.12 -18.20
CA SER A 28 -9.23 43.16 -19.63
C SER A 28 -8.56 41.95 -20.26
N TRP A 29 -9.26 41.30 -21.18
CA TRP A 29 -8.64 40.35 -22.09
C TRP A 29 -8.92 40.78 -23.53
N LEU A 30 -7.85 41.18 -24.23
CA LEU A 30 -7.92 41.82 -25.54
C LEU A 30 -8.80 43.08 -25.53
N GLN A 31 -10.06 42.97 -25.96
CA GLN A 31 -11.04 44.06 -26.08
C GLN A 31 -12.20 43.88 -25.08
N TRP A 32 -12.28 42.73 -24.41
CA TRP A 32 -13.34 42.46 -23.45
C TRP A 32 -12.90 42.92 -22.07
N LYS A 33 -13.60 43.92 -21.53
CA LYS A 33 -13.43 44.39 -20.16
C LYS A 33 -14.54 43.83 -19.28
N TRP A 34 -14.16 43.31 -18.12
CA TRP A 34 -15.11 42.96 -17.08
C TRP A 34 -14.53 43.32 -15.72
N THR A 35 -15.41 43.67 -14.79
CA THR A 35 -15.03 43.86 -13.40
C THR A 35 -15.13 42.52 -12.68
N SER A 36 -14.08 42.14 -11.95
CA SER A 36 -14.13 40.96 -11.11
C SER A 36 -13.45 41.23 -9.79
N SER A 37 -14.01 40.67 -8.72
CA SER A 37 -13.40 40.73 -7.41
C SER A 37 -12.20 39.78 -7.37
N PRO A 38 -11.05 40.18 -6.80
CA PRO A 38 -9.91 39.29 -6.56
C PRO A 38 -10.29 38.01 -5.80
N GLY A 39 -11.35 38.05 -5.00
CA GLY A 39 -11.90 36.87 -4.34
C GLY A 39 -12.42 35.80 -5.31
N VAL A 40 -13.00 36.18 -6.45
CA VAL A 40 -13.43 35.23 -7.48
C VAL A 40 -12.23 34.52 -8.10
N LEU A 41 -11.15 35.28 -8.36
CA LEU A 41 -9.88 34.73 -8.84
C LEU A 41 -9.28 33.73 -7.84
N ALA A 42 -9.27 34.08 -6.55
CA ALA A 42 -8.82 33.19 -5.49
C ALA A 42 -9.66 31.91 -5.40
N LEU A 43 -10.99 32.00 -5.56
CA LEU A 43 -11.87 30.84 -5.61
C LEU A 43 -11.58 29.94 -6.83
N LEU A 44 -11.33 30.52 -8.00
CA LEU A 44 -10.94 29.74 -9.19
C LEU A 44 -9.61 29.01 -8.97
N VAL A 45 -8.61 29.69 -8.39
CA VAL A 45 -7.32 29.07 -8.06
C VAL A 45 -7.52 27.94 -7.05
N ALA A 46 -8.31 28.16 -6.00
CA ALA A 46 -8.63 27.13 -5.02
C ALA A 46 -9.35 25.93 -5.66
N ALA A 47 -10.29 26.17 -6.56
CA ALA A 47 -11.01 25.13 -7.30
C ALA A 47 -10.07 24.31 -8.20
N LEU A 48 -9.12 24.97 -8.90
CA LEU A 48 -8.10 24.31 -9.72
C LEU A 48 -7.17 23.43 -8.88
N LEU A 49 -6.71 23.92 -7.72
CA LEU A 49 -5.88 23.13 -6.81
C LEU A 49 -6.65 21.93 -6.26
N TYR A 50 -7.91 22.12 -5.89
CA TYR A 50 -8.77 21.03 -5.41
C TYR A 50 -9.02 19.98 -6.49
N ALA A 51 -9.37 20.41 -7.71
CA ALA A 51 -9.58 19.52 -8.85
C ALA A 51 -8.31 18.72 -9.18
N THR A 52 -7.15 19.38 -9.22
CA THR A 52 -5.86 18.74 -9.46
C THR A 52 -5.51 17.75 -8.35
N GLY A 53 -5.74 18.14 -7.10
CA GLY A 53 -5.59 17.27 -5.93
C GLY A 53 -6.46 16.03 -6.01
N SER A 54 -7.75 16.19 -6.35
CA SER A 54 -8.71 15.09 -6.52
C SER A 54 -8.36 14.17 -7.69
N ALA A 55 -8.01 14.74 -8.85
CA ALA A 55 -7.57 13.98 -10.02
C ALA A 55 -6.36 13.09 -9.71
N SER A 56 -5.42 13.58 -8.89
CA SER A 56 -4.25 12.78 -8.48
C SER A 56 -4.61 11.52 -7.70
N VAL A 57 -5.71 11.54 -6.93
CA VAL A 57 -6.23 10.35 -6.21
C VAL A 57 -6.88 9.40 -7.20
N TRP A 58 -7.71 9.92 -8.11
CA TRP A 58 -8.36 9.13 -9.16
C TRP A 58 -7.36 8.40 -10.06
N VAL A 59 -6.24 9.03 -10.41
CA VAL A 59 -5.17 8.38 -11.20
C VAL A 59 -4.60 7.15 -10.49
N VAL A 60 -4.41 7.21 -9.17
CA VAL A 60 -3.90 6.06 -8.39
C VAL A 60 -4.91 4.93 -8.36
N VAL A 61 -6.18 5.24 -8.09
CA VAL A 61 -7.27 4.25 -8.06
C VAL A 61 -7.43 3.57 -9.42
N LEU A 62 -7.41 4.34 -10.52
CA LEU A 62 -7.48 3.79 -11.88
C LEU A 62 -6.29 2.87 -12.20
N ARG A 63 -5.08 3.20 -11.73
CA ARG A 63 -3.91 2.32 -11.90
C ARG A 63 -4.04 1.03 -11.09
N GLN A 64 -4.56 1.10 -9.87
CA GLN A 64 -4.83 -0.09 -9.04
C GLN A 64 -5.89 -0.98 -9.69
N MET A 65 -7.00 -0.40 -10.16
CA MET A 65 -8.04 -1.14 -10.91
C MET A 65 -7.49 -1.81 -12.17
N ARG A 66 -6.65 -1.11 -12.95
CA ARG A 66 -6.03 -1.70 -14.15
C ARG A 66 -5.11 -2.87 -13.81
N ARG A 67 -4.35 -2.78 -12.72
CA ARG A 67 -3.49 -3.89 -12.25
C ARG A 67 -4.33 -5.09 -11.81
N ALA A 68 -5.41 -4.87 -11.06
CA ALA A 68 -6.33 -5.93 -10.66
C ALA A 68 -6.93 -6.65 -11.89
N ARG A 69 -7.39 -5.89 -12.89
CA ARG A 69 -7.92 -6.47 -14.14
C ARG A 69 -6.88 -7.29 -14.91
N ARG A 70 -5.61 -6.87 -14.93
CA ARG A 70 -4.53 -7.63 -15.56
C ARG A 70 -4.27 -8.95 -14.81
N ALA A 71 -4.20 -8.91 -13.48
CA ALA A 71 -4.05 -10.12 -12.67
C ALA A 71 -5.22 -11.10 -12.88
N GLU A 72 -6.45 -10.60 -12.95
CA GLU A 72 -7.63 -11.44 -13.25
C GLU A 72 -7.56 -12.07 -14.65
N GLN A 73 -7.08 -11.33 -15.65
CA GLN A 73 -6.91 -11.84 -17.01
C GLN A 73 -5.82 -12.92 -17.07
N GLU A 74 -4.70 -12.72 -16.37
CA GLU A 74 -3.62 -13.70 -16.26
C GLU A 74 -4.11 -14.99 -15.57
N VAL A 75 -4.88 -14.88 -14.48
CA VAL A 75 -5.48 -16.04 -13.80
C VAL A 75 -6.48 -16.77 -14.71
N ARG A 76 -7.33 -16.05 -15.45
CA ARG A 76 -8.26 -16.67 -16.40
C ARG A 76 -7.51 -17.35 -17.55
N ALA A 77 -6.44 -16.75 -18.04
CA ALA A 77 -5.60 -17.33 -19.08
C ALA A 77 -4.88 -18.60 -18.58
N LEU A 78 -4.36 -18.60 -17.36
CA LEU A 78 -3.76 -19.78 -16.73
C LEU A 78 -4.78 -20.90 -16.50
N ARG A 79 -5.98 -20.56 -15.99
CA ARG A 79 -7.09 -21.52 -15.86
C ARG A 79 -7.47 -22.14 -17.20
N ALA A 80 -7.54 -21.34 -18.27
CA ALA A 80 -7.88 -21.84 -19.61
C ALA A 80 -6.79 -22.74 -20.23
N ARG A 81 -5.57 -22.73 -19.69
CA ARG A 81 -4.46 -23.61 -20.12
C ARG A 81 -4.38 -24.90 -19.31
N LEU A 82 -5.07 -24.98 -18.17
CA LEU A 82 -5.17 -26.21 -17.39
C LEU A 82 -6.29 -27.08 -18.01
N PRO A 83 -6.03 -28.37 -18.29
CA PRO A 83 -7.09 -29.28 -18.70
C PRO A 83 -8.14 -29.35 -17.57
N GLU A 84 -9.42 -29.41 -17.94
CA GLU A 84 -10.61 -29.50 -17.08
C GLU A 84 -10.67 -30.86 -16.33
N ASN A 85 -9.59 -31.25 -15.65
CA ASN A 85 -9.48 -32.48 -14.87
C ASN A 85 -9.60 -32.22 -13.37
N ASP A 86 -10.07 -31.04 -12.98
CA ASP A 86 -10.13 -30.58 -11.57
C ASP A 86 -11.50 -30.80 -10.92
N THR A 87 -12.22 -31.84 -11.34
CA THR A 87 -13.43 -32.33 -10.63
C THR A 87 -13.08 -33.26 -9.46
N GLY A 88 -11.79 -33.52 -9.18
CA GLY A 88 -11.34 -34.48 -8.17
C GLY A 88 -10.50 -33.95 -7.00
N ALA A 89 -9.87 -32.78 -7.08
CA ALA A 89 -8.96 -32.30 -6.02
C ALA A 89 -9.68 -31.54 -4.89
N ALA A 90 -10.82 -32.06 -4.44
CA ALA A 90 -11.34 -31.71 -3.14
C ALA A 90 -10.38 -32.24 -2.05
N ARG A 91 -9.63 -31.33 -1.42
CA ARG A 91 -8.71 -31.48 -0.25
C ARG A 91 -7.22 -31.58 -0.58
N ALA A 92 -6.61 -30.43 -0.84
CA ALA A 92 -5.27 -30.14 -0.33
C ALA A 92 -5.19 -28.67 0.16
N SER A 93 -6.19 -28.27 0.97
CA SER A 93 -6.07 -27.08 1.83
C SER A 93 -5.16 -27.43 2.99
N GLY A 94 -3.85 -27.29 2.77
CA GLY A 94 -2.86 -27.47 3.83
C GLY A 94 -1.48 -27.57 3.21
N LEU A 95 -0.70 -26.50 3.34
CA LEU A 95 0.71 -26.42 2.93
C LEU A 95 0.89 -26.33 1.40
N THR A 96 0.69 -25.13 0.86
CA THR A 96 1.33 -24.78 -0.41
C THR A 96 2.84 -24.76 -0.17
N SER A 97 3.50 -25.88 -0.45
CA SER A 97 4.95 -25.92 -0.57
C SER A 97 5.35 -24.90 -1.64
N ALA A 98 6.32 -24.05 -1.32
CA ALA A 98 6.95 -23.22 -2.33
C ALA A 98 7.37 -24.13 -3.51
N PRO A 99 7.21 -23.67 -4.77
CA PRO A 99 7.64 -24.46 -5.92
C PRO A 99 9.12 -24.82 -5.76
N ALA A 100 9.51 -26.04 -6.08
CA ALA A 100 10.90 -26.54 -5.92
C ALA A 100 11.95 -25.69 -6.66
N SER A 101 11.52 -24.81 -7.58
CA SER A 101 12.35 -23.81 -8.26
C SER A 101 12.49 -22.48 -7.51
N SER A 102 11.90 -22.33 -6.33
CA SER A 102 12.00 -21.11 -5.53
C SER A 102 13.43 -20.89 -5.05
N PRO A 103 14.00 -19.68 -5.23
CA PRO A 103 15.36 -19.37 -4.79
C PRO A 103 15.54 -19.54 -3.27
N MET A 104 14.45 -19.45 -2.50
CA MET A 104 14.46 -19.66 -1.04
C MET A 104 14.63 -21.14 -0.67
N VAL A 105 14.09 -22.07 -1.47
CA VAL A 105 14.25 -23.52 -1.26
C VAL A 105 15.69 -23.93 -1.59
N LYS A 106 16.27 -23.40 -2.68
CA LYS A 106 17.69 -23.62 -3.01
C LYS A 106 18.65 -23.08 -1.95
N ALA A 107 18.34 -21.93 -1.36
CA ALA A 107 19.16 -21.38 -0.28
C ALA A 107 19.12 -22.29 0.96
N TYR A 108 17.93 -22.81 1.30
CA TYR A 108 17.76 -23.73 2.43
C TYR A 108 18.46 -25.08 2.19
N GLU A 109 18.36 -25.64 0.98
CA GLU A 109 19.08 -26.86 0.59
C GLU A 109 20.61 -26.69 0.62
N ALA A 110 21.12 -25.52 0.18
CA ALA A 110 22.54 -25.21 0.27
C ALA A 110 23.01 -25.12 1.72
N GLU A 111 22.23 -24.52 2.61
CA GLU A 111 22.54 -24.43 4.04
C GLU A 111 22.51 -25.80 4.72
N GLN A 112 21.54 -26.65 4.35
CA GLN A 112 21.39 -28.00 4.90
C GLN A 112 22.46 -28.99 4.40
N ALA A 113 22.93 -28.84 3.15
CA ALA A 113 24.08 -29.57 2.63
C ALA A 113 25.38 -29.21 3.36
N THR A 114 25.49 -27.97 3.85
CA THR A 114 26.63 -27.51 4.65
C THR A 114 26.58 -28.04 6.08
N ALA A 115 25.37 -28.19 6.65
CA ALA A 115 25.16 -28.77 7.98
C ALA A 115 25.36 -30.30 8.02
N ALA A 116 25.06 -31.01 6.93
CA ALA A 116 25.19 -32.47 6.85
C ALA A 116 26.65 -32.98 6.75
N ALA A 117 27.64 -32.10 6.60
CA ALA A 117 29.05 -32.46 6.51
C ALA A 117 29.79 -32.53 7.87
N THR A 118 29.09 -32.38 9.00
CA THR A 118 29.72 -32.51 10.33
C THR A 118 29.43 -33.90 10.93
N PRO A 119 30.45 -34.76 11.13
CA PRO A 119 30.22 -36.05 11.78
C PRO A 119 30.08 -35.88 13.31
N VAL A 120 28.96 -36.40 13.80
CA VAL A 120 28.63 -36.97 15.13
C VAL A 120 29.72 -36.90 16.21
N ALA A 121 29.37 -36.30 17.36
CA ALA A 121 29.90 -36.69 18.67
C ALA A 121 28.75 -37.18 19.56
N THR A 122 28.83 -38.46 19.91
CA THR A 122 27.93 -39.24 20.78
C THR A 122 28.04 -38.79 22.23
N GLU A 123 26.93 -38.45 22.89
CA GLU A 123 26.77 -38.70 24.34
C GLU A 123 25.28 -38.70 24.74
N PRO A 124 24.75 -39.76 25.39
CA PRO A 124 23.38 -39.80 25.88
C PRO A 124 23.35 -39.34 27.35
N ALA A 125 22.67 -38.24 27.65
CA ALA A 125 22.44 -37.80 29.03
C ALA A 125 20.96 -37.51 29.27
N VAL A 126 20.25 -38.57 29.68
CA VAL A 126 19.29 -38.64 30.79
C VAL A 126 18.53 -37.35 31.18
N VAL A 127 17.23 -37.36 30.90
CA VAL A 127 16.06 -36.99 31.73
C VAL A 127 16.30 -36.06 32.93
N THR A 128 15.57 -34.93 33.01
CA THR A 128 14.50 -34.63 34.00
C THR A 128 13.88 -33.23 33.74
N PRO A 129 12.54 -33.07 33.71
CA PRO A 129 11.88 -31.77 33.70
C PRO A 129 11.66 -31.29 35.15
N ALA A 130 12.16 -30.12 35.51
CA ALA A 130 11.93 -29.54 36.83
C ALA A 130 11.22 -28.18 36.74
N ALA A 131 9.95 -28.24 37.16
CA ALA A 131 9.25 -27.29 38.01
C ALA A 131 9.14 -25.82 37.59
N ILE A 132 7.91 -25.50 37.16
CA ILE A 132 7.25 -24.20 37.25
C ILE A 132 7.14 -23.82 38.74
N THR A 133 7.51 -22.61 39.14
CA THR A 133 7.05 -22.04 40.42
C THR A 133 6.74 -20.56 40.24
N ALA A 134 5.48 -20.25 40.54
CA ALA A 134 4.83 -18.98 40.41
C ALA A 134 5.16 -18.03 41.57
N GLU A 135 5.22 -16.74 41.22
CA GLU A 135 4.67 -15.57 41.91
C GLU A 135 4.83 -15.38 43.45
N LYS A 136 5.54 -14.28 43.77
CA LYS A 136 5.54 -13.30 44.90
C LYS A 136 4.11 -12.90 45.40
N PRO A 137 3.79 -12.13 46.51
CA PRO A 137 4.51 -11.26 47.51
C PRO A 137 4.06 -11.50 49.00
N PRO A 138 4.11 -10.58 50.02
CA PRO A 138 4.62 -9.17 50.16
C PRO A 138 5.47 -8.88 51.43
N GLY A 139 6.03 -7.65 51.52
CA GLY A 139 6.48 -7.07 52.79
C GLY A 139 7.43 -5.87 52.68
N ALA A 140 6.87 -4.66 52.56
CA ALA A 140 7.40 -3.41 53.10
C ALA A 140 6.22 -2.45 53.31
#